data_AF-A0A645DAY8-F1
#
_entry.id   AF-A0A645DAY8-F1
#
_cell.length_a   1.000
_cell.length_b   1.000
_cell.length_c   1.000
_cell.angle_alpha   90.00
_cell.angle_beta   90.00
_cell.angle_gamma   90.00
#
_symmetry.space_group_name_H-M   'P 1'
#
loop_
_entity.id
_entity.type
_entity.pdbx_description
1 polymer ?
#
loop_
_entity_poly.entity_id
_entity_poly.type
_entity_poly.pdbx_seq_one_letter_code
_entity_poly.pdbx_strand_id
1 'polypeptide(L)'
;MLRFRQDVHLKQDRIAEINQRLAESATECQQVQLESQRIGEKQQETELKHQSSKAKGLKLKAELSEQEERIYSARKNEDQCRESFYHENNQWVKSQSELQFLLDKVQNDYNTSPEELPQEPLVAFEDLQELQKACTRFRNKIREMGMVNLGAIEEKKRLEERKSYLSEQGEDIRISCQGIYKVLAEIDKDMESRFEEAFQTVNHHFQQDFTQLFQGGQAKLQLTEPQDLLNTGLDIIAQLPGKKAGNLSLLSGGERALTAVALLIAILQVKKPPFCLLDEVETSLDEANVKRVAKILRTCSDHTQIISVSHRKGMMEEADALIGVKMQSPGISTVISVRFGEKDKQE
;
A
#
# COMPACT_ATOMS: atom_id res chain seq x y z
N MET A 1 93.32 -38.71 156.07
CA MET A 1 92.76 -39.64 155.06
C MET A 1 91.28 -39.39 154.71
N LEU A 2 90.41 -38.92 155.61
CA LEU A 2 89.00 -38.65 155.25
C LEU A 2 88.77 -37.43 154.32
N ARG A 3 89.60 -36.38 154.35
CA ARG A 3 89.44 -35.19 153.47
C ARG A 3 89.65 -35.47 151.98
N PHE A 4 90.59 -36.35 151.63
CA PHE A 4 90.89 -36.66 150.22
C PHE A 4 89.76 -37.42 149.51
N ARG A 5 88.92 -38.14 150.26
CA ARG A 5 87.80 -38.89 149.67
C ARG A 5 86.63 -37.98 149.30
N GLN A 6 86.45 -36.89 150.03
CA GLN A 6 85.37 -35.92 149.81
C GLN A 6 85.64 -35.03 148.59
N ASP A 7 86.90 -34.63 148.38
CA ASP A 7 87.30 -33.86 147.20
C ASP A 7 87.25 -34.66 145.89
N VAL A 8 87.53 -35.97 145.94
CA VAL A 8 87.43 -36.84 144.76
C VAL A 8 85.97 -37.02 144.33
N HIS A 9 85.05 -37.19 145.28
CA HIS A 9 83.62 -37.34 144.96
C HIS A 9 83.02 -36.05 144.36
N LEU A 10 83.34 -34.89 144.96
CA LEU A 10 82.92 -33.58 144.43
C LEU A 10 83.47 -33.29 143.03
N LYS A 11 84.69 -33.76 142.72
CA LYS A 11 85.29 -33.65 141.38
C LYS A 11 84.64 -34.63 140.39
N GLN A 12 84.29 -35.84 140.82
CA GLN A 12 83.64 -36.85 139.98
C GLN A 12 82.22 -36.42 139.59
N ASP A 13 81.44 -35.88 140.52
CA ASP A 13 80.08 -35.39 140.24
C ASP A 13 80.10 -34.20 139.26
N ARG A 14 81.09 -33.29 139.42
CA ARG A 14 81.26 -32.13 138.52
C ARG A 14 81.75 -32.53 137.12
N ILE A 15 82.52 -33.60 137.00
CA ILE A 15 82.92 -34.18 135.70
C ILE A 15 81.72 -34.85 135.03
N ALA A 16 80.85 -35.53 135.78
CA ALA A 16 79.64 -36.14 135.24
C ALA A 16 78.67 -35.08 134.68
N GLU A 17 78.48 -33.97 135.40
CA GLU A 17 77.61 -32.87 134.98
C GLU A 17 78.15 -32.14 133.72
N ILE A 18 79.47 -31.95 133.62
CA ILE A 18 80.12 -31.38 132.44
C ILE A 18 80.04 -32.32 131.23
N ASN A 19 80.20 -33.63 131.44
CA ASN A 19 80.07 -34.61 130.35
C ASN A 19 78.63 -34.69 129.81
N GLN A 20 77.63 -34.53 130.66
CA GLN A 20 76.23 -34.47 130.23
C GLN A 20 75.96 -33.24 129.36
N ARG A 21 76.44 -32.05 129.76
CA ARG A 21 76.31 -30.82 128.94
C ARG A 21 77.10 -30.87 127.64
N LEU A 22 78.26 -31.51 127.63
CA LEU A 22 79.06 -31.73 126.41
C LEU A 22 78.33 -32.66 125.43
N ALA A 23 77.64 -33.69 125.92
CA ALA A 23 76.86 -34.59 125.07
C ALA A 23 75.64 -33.86 124.46
N GLU A 24 74.90 -33.08 125.25
CA GLU A 24 73.77 -32.29 124.76
C GLU A 24 74.20 -31.24 123.72
N SER A 25 75.28 -30.49 123.98
CA SER A 25 75.82 -29.52 123.03
C SER A 25 76.37 -30.17 121.75
N ALA A 26 76.98 -31.37 121.84
CA ALA A 26 77.44 -32.11 120.67
C ALA A 26 76.27 -32.56 119.78
N THR A 27 75.15 -33.01 120.37
CA THR A 27 73.95 -33.36 119.60
C THR A 27 73.29 -32.16 118.93
N GLU A 28 73.20 -31.01 119.60
CA GLU A 28 72.68 -29.78 119.00
C GLU A 28 73.58 -29.28 117.86
N CYS A 29 74.90 -29.31 118.05
CA CYS A 29 75.85 -28.89 117.03
C CYS A 29 75.74 -29.80 115.77
N GLN A 30 75.57 -31.10 115.97
CA GLN A 30 75.40 -32.06 114.87
C GLN A 30 74.07 -31.87 114.12
N GLN A 31 72.98 -31.52 114.82
CA GLN A 31 71.69 -31.20 114.20
C GLN A 31 71.76 -29.92 113.36
N VAL A 32 72.35 -28.84 113.88
CA VAL A 32 72.52 -27.57 113.15
C VAL A 32 73.41 -27.75 111.91
N GLN A 33 74.43 -28.61 112.00
CA GLN A 33 75.34 -28.89 110.89
C GLN A 33 74.67 -29.67 109.75
N LEU A 34 73.78 -30.62 110.08
CA LEU A 34 72.94 -31.34 109.10
C LEU A 34 71.91 -30.42 108.44
N GLU A 35 71.32 -29.49 109.20
CA GLU A 35 70.33 -28.56 108.67
C GLU A 35 70.97 -27.51 107.74
N SER A 36 72.17 -27.04 108.07
CA SER A 36 72.98 -26.16 107.22
C SER A 36 73.36 -26.82 105.88
N GLN A 37 73.76 -28.09 105.90
CA GLN A 37 74.02 -28.84 104.65
C GLN A 37 72.77 -28.96 103.77
N ARG A 38 71.60 -29.28 104.35
CA ARG A 38 70.34 -29.37 103.60
C ARG A 38 69.92 -28.05 102.95
N ILE A 39 70.17 -26.92 103.62
CA ILE A 39 69.87 -25.59 103.07
C ILE A 39 70.83 -25.26 101.92
N GLY A 40 72.11 -25.60 102.06
CA GLY A 40 73.12 -25.44 101.01
C GLY A 40 72.80 -26.23 99.73
N GLU A 41 72.39 -27.49 99.88
CA GLU A 41 71.97 -28.33 98.74
C GLU A 41 70.74 -27.76 98.02
N LYS A 42 69.72 -27.33 98.78
CA LYS A 42 68.52 -26.70 98.19
C LYS A 42 68.84 -25.40 97.47
N GLN A 43 69.76 -24.57 97.99
CA GLN A 43 70.19 -23.35 97.31
C GLN A 43 70.87 -23.66 95.96
N GLN A 44 71.80 -24.62 95.94
CA GLN A 44 72.45 -25.05 94.69
C GLN A 44 71.44 -25.58 93.65
N GLU A 45 70.45 -26.36 94.09
CA GLU A 45 69.42 -26.88 93.19
C GLU A 45 68.57 -25.76 92.57
N THR A 46 68.22 -24.73 93.37
CA THR A 46 67.45 -23.58 92.86
C THR A 46 68.26 -22.68 91.91
N GLU A 47 69.56 -22.49 92.18
CA GLU A 47 70.46 -21.69 91.33
C GLU A 47 70.63 -22.34 89.94
N LEU A 48 70.80 -23.67 89.90
CA LEU A 48 70.90 -24.44 88.66
C LEU A 48 69.60 -24.38 87.84
N LYS A 49 68.44 -24.47 88.50
CA LYS A 49 67.13 -24.33 87.83
C LYS A 49 66.98 -22.93 87.23
N HIS A 50 67.39 -21.88 87.94
CA HIS A 50 67.31 -20.49 87.45
C HIS A 50 68.21 -20.26 86.23
N GLN A 51 69.47 -20.73 86.27
CA GLN A 51 70.39 -20.63 85.13
C GLN A 51 69.86 -21.39 83.90
N SER A 52 69.28 -22.58 84.09
CA SER A 52 68.71 -23.35 82.97
C SER A 52 67.51 -22.64 82.31
N SER A 53 66.66 -21.99 83.11
CA SER A 53 65.50 -21.24 82.60
C SER A 53 65.91 -19.96 81.87
N LYS A 54 66.95 -19.26 82.35
CA LYS A 54 67.51 -18.08 81.68
C LYS A 54 68.14 -18.44 80.33
N ALA A 55 68.85 -19.57 80.25
CA ALA A 55 69.40 -20.09 79.00
C ALA A 55 68.29 -20.50 78.00
N LYS A 56 67.20 -21.13 78.47
CA LYS A 56 66.02 -21.41 77.64
C LYS A 56 65.37 -20.13 77.10
N GLY A 57 65.22 -19.09 77.93
CA GLY A 57 64.64 -17.81 77.51
C GLY A 57 65.47 -17.07 76.44
N LEU A 58 66.81 -17.15 76.50
CA LEU A 58 67.69 -16.59 75.48
C LEU A 58 67.60 -17.34 74.15
N LYS A 59 67.50 -18.68 74.18
CA LYS A 59 67.28 -19.49 72.97
C LYS A 59 65.96 -19.14 72.28
N LEU A 60 64.86 -19.08 73.04
CA LEU A 60 63.54 -18.70 72.50
C LEU A 60 63.53 -17.30 71.88
N LYS A 61 64.25 -16.33 72.46
CA LYS A 61 64.38 -14.99 71.86
C LYS A 61 65.18 -15.00 70.56
N ALA A 62 66.25 -15.78 70.48
CA ALA A 62 67.03 -15.93 69.25
C ALA A 62 66.19 -16.61 68.15
N GLU A 63 65.45 -17.66 68.50
CA GLU A 63 64.50 -18.33 67.59
C GLU A 63 63.41 -17.37 67.11
N LEU A 64 62.85 -16.52 68.00
CA LEU A 64 61.84 -15.53 67.62
C LEU A 64 62.39 -14.51 66.61
N SER A 65 63.59 -13.98 66.87
CA SER A 65 64.27 -13.03 65.96
C SER A 65 64.55 -13.66 64.60
N GLU A 66 64.96 -14.93 64.57
CA GLU A 66 65.19 -15.67 63.32
C GLU A 66 63.88 -15.89 62.55
N GLN A 67 62.79 -16.20 63.24
CA GLN A 67 61.46 -16.33 62.62
C GLN A 67 60.95 -14.99 62.09
N GLU A 68 61.20 -13.88 62.78
CA GLU A 68 60.83 -12.53 62.32
C GLU A 68 61.59 -12.14 61.05
N GLU A 69 62.90 -12.43 60.95
CA GLU A 69 63.67 -12.21 59.72
C GLU A 69 63.19 -13.11 58.56
N ARG A 70 62.83 -14.37 58.85
CA ARG A 70 62.22 -15.28 57.86
C ARG A 70 60.88 -14.76 57.37
N ILE A 71 60.02 -14.24 58.24
CA ILE A 71 58.74 -13.63 57.86
C ILE A 71 58.97 -12.37 57.01
N TYR A 72 59.93 -11.53 57.40
CA TYR A 72 60.24 -10.32 56.65
C TYR A 72 60.75 -10.62 55.24
N SER A 73 61.70 -11.55 55.11
CA SER A 73 62.21 -11.98 53.80
C SER A 73 61.14 -12.69 52.96
N ALA A 74 60.30 -13.52 53.57
CA ALA A 74 59.18 -14.15 52.88
C ALA A 74 58.18 -13.13 52.32
N ARG A 75 57.81 -12.09 53.09
CA ARG A 75 56.93 -11.01 52.64
C ARG A 75 57.55 -10.21 51.50
N LYS A 76 58.84 -9.90 51.58
CA LYS A 76 59.55 -9.21 50.50
C LYS A 76 59.54 -10.02 49.19
N ASN A 77 59.75 -11.34 49.29
CA ASN A 77 59.68 -12.24 48.13
C ASN A 77 58.24 -12.33 47.59
N GLU A 78 57.24 -12.39 48.47
CA GLU A 78 55.82 -12.34 48.08
C GLU A 78 55.48 -11.07 47.29
N ASP A 79 55.93 -9.91 47.77
CA ASP A 79 55.72 -8.63 47.09
C ASP A 79 56.37 -8.60 45.69
N GLN A 80 57.60 -9.10 45.57
CA GLN A 80 58.31 -9.21 44.28
C GLN A 80 57.63 -10.17 43.31
N CYS A 81 57.19 -11.34 43.79
CA CYS A 81 56.44 -12.29 42.99
C CYS A 81 55.11 -11.69 42.54
N ARG A 82 54.44 -10.93 43.42
CA ARG A 82 53.17 -10.28 43.12
C ARG A 82 53.33 -9.18 42.05
N GLU A 83 54.37 -8.36 42.13
CA GLU A 83 54.68 -7.37 41.09
C GLU A 83 54.99 -8.02 39.74
N SER A 84 55.79 -9.10 39.73
CA SER A 84 56.11 -9.85 38.51
C SER A 84 54.87 -10.48 37.89
N PHE A 85 53.99 -11.07 38.73
CA PHE A 85 52.70 -11.62 38.29
C PHE A 85 51.80 -10.54 37.67
N TYR A 86 51.67 -9.37 38.30
CA TYR A 86 50.87 -8.28 37.73
C TYR A 86 51.43 -7.80 36.39
N HIS A 87 52.76 -7.72 36.25
CA HIS A 87 53.39 -7.33 35.00
C HIS A 87 53.11 -8.34 33.87
N GLU A 88 53.31 -9.64 34.13
CA GLU A 88 53.00 -10.70 33.15
C GLU A 88 51.51 -10.77 32.82
N ASN A 89 50.64 -10.69 33.84
CA ASN A 89 49.19 -10.68 33.65
C ASN A 89 48.75 -9.50 32.76
N ASN A 90 49.32 -8.31 32.95
CA ASN A 90 49.02 -7.16 32.10
C ASN A 90 49.48 -7.37 30.65
N GLN A 91 50.63 -7.99 30.42
CA GLN A 91 51.07 -8.34 29.07
C GLN A 91 50.17 -9.39 28.41
N TRP A 92 49.73 -10.38 29.20
CA TRP A 92 48.80 -11.40 28.75
C TRP A 92 47.45 -10.80 28.35
N VAL A 93 46.86 -9.94 29.19
CA VAL A 93 45.60 -9.25 28.88
C VAL A 93 45.73 -8.39 27.62
N LYS A 94 46.84 -7.66 27.45
CA LYS A 94 47.10 -6.87 26.23
C LYS A 94 47.13 -7.77 25.00
N SER A 95 47.92 -8.84 25.03
CA SER A 95 48.03 -9.80 23.92
C SER A 95 46.70 -10.46 23.59
N GLN A 96 45.88 -10.78 24.61
CA GLN A 96 44.53 -11.31 24.42
C GLN A 96 43.60 -10.30 23.74
N SER A 97 43.66 -9.02 24.13
CA SER A 97 42.85 -7.97 23.52
C SER A 97 43.24 -7.69 22.07
N GLU A 98 44.54 -7.74 21.75
CA GLU A 98 45.05 -7.59 20.38
C GLU A 98 44.61 -8.75 19.50
N LEU A 99 44.67 -9.99 20.02
CA LEU A 99 44.15 -11.16 19.31
C LEU A 99 42.66 -11.02 19.04
N GLN A 100 41.85 -10.65 20.04
CA GLN A 100 40.41 -10.47 19.87
C GLN A 100 40.10 -9.40 18.81
N PHE A 101 40.81 -8.27 18.82
CA PHE A 101 40.66 -7.22 17.82
C PHE A 101 40.96 -7.74 16.41
N LEU A 102 42.01 -8.55 16.24
CA LEU A 102 42.34 -9.14 14.94
C LEU A 102 41.27 -10.14 14.48
N LEU A 103 40.74 -10.97 15.39
CA LEU A 103 39.65 -11.90 15.10
C LEU A 103 38.39 -11.16 14.65
N ASP A 104 37.98 -10.13 15.39
CA ASP A 104 36.82 -9.30 15.06
C ASP A 104 37.00 -8.61 13.72
N LYS A 105 38.23 -8.16 13.41
CA LYS A 105 38.53 -7.54 12.12
C LYS A 105 38.41 -8.52 10.96
N VAL A 106 38.94 -9.75 11.11
CA VAL A 106 38.83 -10.79 10.08
C VAL A 106 37.37 -11.15 9.84
N GLN A 107 36.59 -11.33 10.91
CA GLN A 107 35.18 -11.67 10.81
C GLN A 107 34.34 -10.53 10.22
N ASN A 108 34.49 -9.29 10.70
CA ASN A 108 33.62 -8.18 10.28
C ASN A 108 33.99 -7.60 8.90
N ASP A 109 35.29 -7.49 8.57
CA ASP A 109 35.71 -6.89 7.30
C ASP A 109 35.70 -7.90 6.14
N TYR A 110 35.85 -9.20 6.44
CA TYR A 110 36.03 -10.25 5.44
C TYR A 110 35.04 -11.42 5.55
N ASN A 111 34.11 -11.42 6.52
CA ASN A 111 33.10 -12.47 6.71
C ASN A 111 33.68 -13.90 6.69
N THR A 112 34.89 -14.07 7.22
CA THR A 112 35.67 -15.33 7.16
C THR A 112 36.23 -15.66 8.54
N SER A 113 36.52 -16.94 8.80
CA SER A 113 37.22 -17.37 10.03
C SER A 113 38.74 -17.48 9.82
N PRO A 114 39.58 -17.27 10.85
CA PRO A 114 41.04 -17.33 10.72
C PRO A 114 41.58 -18.66 10.17
N GLU A 115 40.88 -19.76 10.44
CA GLU A 115 41.22 -21.12 9.98
C GLU A 115 41.01 -21.30 8.47
N GLU A 116 40.16 -20.47 7.87
CA GLU A 116 39.83 -20.48 6.45
C GLU A 116 40.71 -19.52 5.64
N LEU A 117 41.61 -18.79 6.31
CA LEU A 117 42.55 -17.89 5.63
C LEU A 117 43.55 -18.69 4.78
N PRO A 118 43.86 -18.24 3.55
CA PRO A 118 44.84 -18.90 2.71
C PRO A 118 46.20 -19.01 3.41
N GLN A 119 46.78 -20.21 3.41
CA GLN A 119 48.14 -20.46 3.93
C GLN A 119 49.25 -20.16 2.90
N GLU A 120 48.88 -19.56 1.77
CA GLU A 120 49.83 -19.20 0.72
C GLU A 120 50.85 -18.16 1.24
N PRO A 121 52.12 -18.23 0.79
CA PRO A 121 53.14 -17.29 1.23
C PRO A 121 52.72 -15.85 0.86
N LEU A 122 52.88 -14.94 1.83
CA LEU A 122 52.63 -13.51 1.63
C LEU A 122 53.46 -13.03 0.43
N VAL A 123 52.78 -12.66 -0.65
CA VAL A 123 53.40 -12.00 -1.78
C VAL A 123 53.82 -10.61 -1.31
N ALA A 124 55.11 -10.30 -1.42
CA ALA A 124 55.61 -8.97 -1.09
C ALA A 124 55.09 -7.96 -2.11
N PHE A 125 54.15 -7.12 -1.69
CA PHE A 125 53.68 -6.00 -2.49
C PHE A 125 54.57 -4.78 -2.23
N GLU A 126 55.10 -4.17 -3.30
CA GLU A 126 56.00 -3.01 -3.21
C GLU A 126 55.32 -1.77 -2.57
N ASP A 127 54.00 -1.63 -2.71
CA ASP A 127 53.22 -0.56 -2.06
C ASP A 127 51.88 -1.06 -1.47
N LEU A 128 51.95 -1.49 -0.21
CA LEU A 128 50.81 -2.00 0.55
C LEU A 128 49.78 -0.89 0.87
N GLN A 129 50.20 0.38 0.88
CA GLN A 129 49.32 1.52 1.17
C GLN A 129 48.42 1.84 -0.03
N GLU A 130 48.94 1.79 -1.26
CA GLU A 130 48.13 2.01 -2.46
C GLU A 130 47.04 0.94 -2.63
N LEU A 131 47.36 -0.32 -2.37
CA LEU A 131 46.40 -1.42 -2.38
C LEU A 131 45.29 -1.24 -1.35
N GLN A 132 45.62 -0.83 -0.12
CA GLN A 132 44.61 -0.55 0.91
C GLN A 132 43.68 0.61 0.51
N LYS A 133 44.23 1.67 -0.11
CA LYS A 133 43.43 2.78 -0.65
C LYS A 133 42.51 2.30 -1.78
N ALA A 134 43.01 1.44 -2.67
CA ALA A 134 42.22 0.87 -3.75
C ALA A 134 41.07 -0.01 -3.23
N CYS A 135 41.33 -0.91 -2.27
CA CYS A 135 40.32 -1.74 -1.61
C CYS A 135 39.25 -0.89 -0.92
N THR A 136 39.66 0.14 -0.19
CA THR A 136 38.72 1.07 0.47
C THR A 136 37.85 1.80 -0.56
N ARG A 137 38.43 2.26 -1.67
CA ARG A 137 37.70 2.89 -2.78
C ARG A 137 36.68 1.96 -3.41
N PHE A 138 37.03 0.70 -3.69
CA PHE A 138 36.10 -0.27 -4.26
C PHE A 138 35.00 -0.66 -3.28
N ARG A 139 35.32 -0.82 -1.99
CA ARG A 139 34.33 -1.09 -0.94
C ARG A 139 33.32 0.06 -0.82
N ASN A 140 33.77 1.31 -0.90
CA ASN A 140 32.88 2.47 -0.91
C ASN A 140 31.99 2.49 -2.17
N LYS A 141 32.56 2.23 -3.36
CA LYS A 141 31.76 2.11 -4.60
C LYS A 141 30.70 1.02 -4.50
N ILE A 142 31.01 -0.12 -3.88
CA ILE A 142 30.03 -1.19 -3.66
C ILE A 142 28.93 -0.75 -2.70
N ARG A 143 29.27 -0.03 -1.62
CA ARG A 143 28.27 0.53 -0.69
C ARG A 143 27.39 1.59 -1.35
N GLU A 144 27.95 2.43 -2.23
CA GLU A 144 27.21 3.45 -2.99
C GLU A 144 26.17 2.85 -3.94
N MET A 145 26.43 1.66 -4.50
CA MET A 145 25.45 0.95 -5.34
C MET A 145 24.18 0.52 -4.58
N GLY A 146 24.22 0.53 -3.25
CA GLY A 146 23.07 0.21 -2.41
C GLY A 146 22.66 -1.27 -2.51
N MET A 147 21.44 -1.56 -2.07
CA MET A 147 20.89 -2.93 -2.12
C MET A 147 20.48 -3.28 -3.55
N VAL A 148 21.13 -4.29 -4.12
CA VAL A 148 20.80 -4.78 -5.46
C VAL A 148 19.48 -5.55 -5.42
N ASN A 149 18.48 -5.10 -6.15
CA ASN A 149 17.21 -5.81 -6.30
C ASN A 149 17.36 -6.97 -7.31
N LEU A 150 17.57 -8.17 -6.79
CA LEU A 150 17.70 -9.38 -7.61
C LEU A 150 16.39 -9.73 -8.36
N GLY A 151 15.23 -9.30 -7.86
CA GLY A 151 13.92 -9.50 -8.50
C GLY A 151 13.65 -8.58 -9.69
N ALA A 152 14.51 -7.56 -9.93
CA ALA A 152 14.29 -6.57 -10.98
C ALA A 152 14.28 -7.18 -12.39
N ILE A 153 14.99 -8.29 -12.61
CA ILE A 153 15.04 -8.96 -13.92
C ILE A 153 13.69 -9.60 -14.24
N GLU A 154 13.10 -10.33 -13.29
CA GLU A 154 11.79 -10.96 -13.44
C GLU A 154 10.68 -9.91 -13.53
N GLU A 155 10.76 -8.87 -12.70
CA GLU A 155 9.80 -7.75 -12.71
C GLU A 155 9.84 -7.01 -14.06
N LYS A 156 11.03 -6.72 -14.59
CA LYS A 156 11.19 -6.12 -15.91
C LYS A 156 10.51 -6.97 -16.99
N LYS A 157 10.76 -8.29 -17.00
CA LYS A 157 10.15 -9.20 -17.98
C LYS A 157 8.62 -9.17 -17.89
N ARG A 158 8.06 -9.25 -16.68
CA ARG A 158 6.61 -9.18 -16.46
C ARG A 158 6.01 -7.84 -16.91
N LEU A 159 6.71 -6.73 -16.66
CA LEU A 159 6.26 -5.40 -17.06
C LEU A 159 6.33 -5.22 -18.59
N GLU A 160 7.35 -5.76 -19.24
CA GLU A 160 7.47 -5.76 -20.71
C GLU A 160 6.34 -6.56 -21.37
N GLU A 161 6.05 -7.76 -20.86
CA GLU A 161 4.91 -8.57 -21.33
C GLU A 161 3.58 -7.82 -21.16
N ARG A 162 3.35 -7.22 -19.98
CA ARG A 162 2.15 -6.43 -19.71
C ARG A 162 2.04 -5.20 -20.62
N LYS A 163 3.16 -4.51 -20.86
CA LYS A 163 3.22 -3.36 -21.76
C LYS A 163 2.89 -3.76 -23.19
N SER A 164 3.44 -4.87 -23.66
CA SER A 164 3.17 -5.39 -25.01
C SER A 164 1.68 -5.70 -25.17
N TYR A 165 1.10 -6.43 -24.23
CA TYR A 165 -0.33 -6.77 -24.23
C TYR A 165 -1.23 -5.52 -24.24
N LEU A 166 -0.97 -4.55 -23.35
CA LEU A 166 -1.76 -3.32 -23.29
C LEU A 166 -1.60 -2.46 -24.54
N SER A 167 -0.42 -2.47 -25.16
CA SER A 167 -0.17 -1.72 -26.40
C SER A 167 -0.94 -2.33 -27.57
N GLU A 168 -0.99 -3.65 -27.67
CA GLU A 168 -1.76 -4.37 -28.70
C GLU A 168 -3.25 -4.09 -28.53
N GLN A 169 -3.78 -4.26 -27.31
CA GLN A 169 -5.18 -3.93 -27.00
C GLN A 169 -5.53 -2.46 -27.28
N GLY A 170 -4.62 -1.53 -26.97
CA GLY A 170 -4.81 -0.11 -27.25
C GLY A 170 -4.88 0.19 -28.75
N GLU A 171 -4.05 -0.49 -29.54
CA GLU A 171 -4.04 -0.35 -30.99
C GLU A 171 -5.31 -0.95 -31.63
N ASP A 172 -5.77 -2.11 -31.16
CA ASP A 172 -7.01 -2.73 -31.62
C ASP A 172 -8.23 -1.83 -31.38
N ILE A 173 -8.31 -1.21 -30.19
CA ILE A 173 -9.38 -0.25 -29.87
C ILE A 173 -9.27 0.97 -30.80
N ARG A 174 -8.06 1.48 -31.04
CA ARG A 174 -7.84 2.63 -31.93
C ARG A 174 -8.31 2.33 -33.35
N ILE A 175 -7.97 1.16 -33.88
CA ILE A 175 -8.40 0.72 -35.21
C ILE A 175 -9.92 0.54 -35.24
N SER A 176 -10.51 -0.06 -34.21
CA SER A 176 -11.96 -0.26 -34.12
C SER A 176 -12.73 1.06 -34.09
N CYS A 177 -12.27 2.04 -33.29
CA CYS A 177 -12.84 3.39 -33.28
C CYS A 177 -12.76 4.05 -34.65
N GLN A 178 -11.62 3.95 -35.33
CA GLN A 178 -11.46 4.48 -36.70
C GLN A 178 -12.41 3.79 -37.69
N GLY A 179 -12.66 2.49 -37.54
CA GLY A 179 -13.66 1.76 -38.32
C GLY A 179 -15.06 2.33 -38.12
N ILE A 180 -15.47 2.54 -36.86
CA ILE A 180 -16.79 3.11 -36.52
C ILE A 180 -16.94 4.52 -37.12
N TYR A 181 -15.93 5.38 -37.01
CA TYR A 181 -15.99 6.72 -37.59
C TYR A 181 -16.14 6.72 -39.12
N LYS A 182 -15.52 5.74 -39.81
CA LYS A 182 -15.71 5.59 -41.26
C LYS A 182 -17.13 5.20 -41.61
N VAL A 183 -17.69 4.21 -40.90
CA VAL A 183 -19.07 3.77 -41.09
C VAL A 183 -20.05 4.92 -40.80
N LEU A 184 -19.79 5.70 -39.75
CA LEU A 184 -20.61 6.87 -39.43
C LEU A 184 -20.58 7.89 -40.58
N ALA A 185 -19.40 8.21 -41.11
CA ALA A 185 -19.27 9.14 -42.22
C ALA A 185 -19.94 8.62 -43.52
N GLU A 186 -19.91 7.32 -43.76
CA GLU A 186 -20.64 6.71 -44.89
C GLU A 186 -22.16 6.82 -44.69
N ILE A 187 -22.66 6.54 -43.48
CA ILE A 187 -24.09 6.67 -43.15
C ILE A 187 -24.53 8.13 -43.25
N ASP A 188 -23.77 9.09 -42.74
CA ASP A 188 -24.08 10.51 -42.81
C ASP A 188 -24.20 10.98 -44.26
N LYS A 189 -23.24 10.59 -45.12
CA LYS A 189 -23.27 10.90 -46.55
C LYS A 189 -24.48 10.29 -47.26
N ASP A 190 -24.82 9.04 -46.94
CA ASP A 190 -25.99 8.38 -47.49
C ASP A 190 -27.30 9.04 -47.01
N MET A 191 -27.36 9.48 -45.75
CA MET A 191 -28.50 10.22 -45.20
C MET A 191 -28.65 11.59 -45.87
N GLU A 192 -27.56 12.34 -46.04
CA GLU A 192 -27.57 13.62 -46.75
C GLU A 192 -28.08 13.47 -48.18
N SER A 193 -27.55 12.49 -48.93
CA SER A 193 -27.97 12.24 -50.31
C SER A 193 -29.45 11.86 -50.40
N ARG A 194 -29.95 10.99 -49.51
CA ARG A 194 -31.35 10.58 -49.49
C ARG A 194 -32.27 11.71 -49.06
N PHE A 195 -31.84 12.53 -48.09
CA PHE A 195 -32.58 13.70 -47.66
C PHE A 195 -32.70 14.72 -48.79
N GLU A 196 -31.61 15.01 -49.50
CA GLU A 196 -31.61 15.94 -50.63
C GLU A 196 -32.54 15.46 -51.75
N GLU A 197 -32.44 14.19 -52.15
CA GLU A 197 -33.31 13.61 -53.18
C GLU A 197 -34.78 13.66 -52.77
N ALA A 198 -35.10 13.27 -51.53
CA ALA A 198 -36.46 13.32 -51.01
C ALA A 198 -36.97 14.77 -50.91
N PHE A 199 -36.14 15.71 -50.43
CA PHE A 199 -36.50 17.12 -50.31
C PHE A 199 -36.81 17.73 -51.68
N GLN A 200 -35.96 17.51 -52.67
CA GLN A 200 -36.17 18.00 -54.03
C GLN A 200 -37.45 17.42 -54.64
N THR A 201 -37.69 16.11 -54.46
CA THR A 201 -38.87 15.42 -54.98
C THR A 201 -40.15 15.90 -54.30
N VAL A 202 -40.15 16.07 -52.97
CA VAL A 202 -41.30 16.61 -52.23
C VAL A 202 -41.55 18.08 -52.62
N ASN A 203 -40.50 18.89 -52.75
CA ASN A 203 -40.63 20.29 -53.14
C ASN A 203 -41.21 20.44 -54.57
N HIS A 204 -40.87 19.54 -55.48
CA HIS A 204 -41.42 19.52 -56.83
C HIS A 204 -42.92 19.19 -56.84
N HIS A 205 -43.34 18.10 -56.18
CA HIS A 205 -44.76 17.75 -56.07
C HIS A 205 -45.53 18.84 -55.31
N PHE A 206 -44.96 19.40 -54.24
CA PHE A 206 -45.57 20.48 -53.48
C PHE A 206 -45.86 21.72 -54.34
N GLN A 207 -44.92 22.10 -55.20
CA GLN A 207 -45.14 23.19 -56.17
C GLN A 207 -46.32 22.91 -57.10
N GLN A 208 -46.39 21.70 -57.65
CA GLN A 208 -47.45 21.29 -58.58
C GLN A 208 -48.82 21.23 -57.90
N ASP A 209 -48.90 20.52 -56.77
CA ASP A 209 -50.13 20.33 -55.99
C ASP A 209 -50.67 21.67 -55.47
N PHE A 210 -49.77 22.55 -55.00
CA PHE A 210 -50.14 23.89 -54.56
C PHE A 210 -50.76 24.71 -55.69
N THR A 211 -50.10 24.78 -56.86
CA THR A 211 -50.62 25.53 -58.01
C THR A 211 -51.96 24.95 -58.50
N GLN A 212 -52.14 23.63 -58.45
CA GLN A 212 -53.40 22.97 -58.82
C GLN A 212 -54.53 23.29 -57.84
N LEU A 213 -54.26 23.27 -56.52
CA LEU A 213 -55.25 23.55 -55.48
C LEU A 213 -55.68 25.02 -55.46
N PHE A 214 -54.74 25.95 -55.60
CA PHE A 214 -55.01 27.39 -55.58
C PHE A 214 -55.35 27.98 -56.96
N GLN A 215 -55.32 27.17 -58.03
CA GLN A 215 -55.54 27.61 -59.42
C GLN A 215 -54.63 28.76 -59.84
N GLY A 216 -53.37 28.69 -59.42
CA GLY A 216 -52.38 29.75 -59.55
C GLY A 216 -51.55 29.91 -58.28
N GLY A 217 -50.68 30.91 -58.26
CA GLY A 217 -49.71 31.07 -57.16
C GLY A 217 -48.56 30.07 -57.23
N GLN A 218 -47.61 30.22 -56.32
CA GLN A 218 -46.40 29.40 -56.22
C GLN A 218 -46.06 29.18 -54.75
N ALA A 219 -45.61 27.99 -54.39
CA ALA A 219 -45.08 27.72 -53.07
C ALA A 219 -43.79 26.91 -53.18
N LYS A 220 -42.86 27.08 -52.25
CA LYS A 220 -41.62 26.32 -52.21
C LYS A 220 -41.21 26.02 -50.78
N LEU A 221 -40.53 24.91 -50.62
CA LEU A 221 -39.81 24.57 -49.39
C LEU A 221 -38.43 25.21 -49.45
N GLN A 222 -38.00 25.82 -48.35
CA GLN A 222 -36.68 26.44 -48.22
C GLN A 222 -36.01 25.91 -46.95
N LEU A 223 -34.76 25.48 -47.07
CA LEU A 223 -33.94 25.09 -45.93
C LEU A 223 -33.46 26.35 -45.20
N THR A 224 -33.51 26.35 -43.86
CA THR A 224 -33.02 27.48 -43.05
C THR A 224 -31.49 27.59 -43.14
N GLU A 225 -30.83 26.44 -43.12
CA GLU A 225 -29.37 26.28 -43.18
C GLU A 225 -29.00 25.24 -44.25
N PRO A 226 -28.74 25.64 -45.50
CA PRO A 226 -28.49 24.71 -46.60
C PRO A 226 -27.13 24.00 -46.54
N GLN A 227 -26.26 24.38 -45.61
CA GLN A 227 -24.92 23.77 -45.45
C GLN A 227 -24.91 22.58 -44.47
N ASP A 228 -25.97 22.41 -43.67
CA ASP A 228 -26.09 21.32 -42.70
C ASP A 228 -27.43 20.60 -42.87
N LEU A 229 -27.51 19.74 -43.89
CA LEU A 229 -28.76 19.07 -44.28
C LEU A 229 -29.36 18.19 -43.17
N LEU A 230 -28.55 17.71 -42.23
CA LEU A 230 -29.00 16.81 -41.16
C LEU A 230 -29.60 17.56 -39.97
N ASN A 231 -29.17 18.80 -39.70
CA ASN A 231 -29.66 19.60 -38.57
C ASN A 231 -30.52 20.82 -38.99
N THR A 232 -30.66 21.07 -40.30
CA THR A 232 -31.40 22.23 -40.82
C THR A 232 -32.90 22.15 -40.56
N GLY A 233 -33.51 23.33 -40.40
CA GLY A 233 -34.95 23.50 -40.38
C GLY A 233 -35.55 23.64 -41.78
N LEU A 234 -36.88 23.61 -41.85
CA LEU A 234 -37.62 23.80 -43.10
C LEU A 234 -38.64 24.93 -42.95
N ASP A 235 -38.55 25.91 -43.84
CA ASP A 235 -39.50 26.99 -44.01
C ASP A 235 -40.39 26.75 -45.25
N ILE A 236 -41.66 27.12 -45.12
CA ILE A 236 -42.64 27.08 -46.20
C ILE A 236 -42.92 28.50 -46.67
N ILE A 237 -42.53 28.80 -47.91
CA ILE A 237 -42.78 30.08 -48.55
C ILE A 237 -43.90 29.89 -49.56
N ALA A 238 -45.01 30.58 -49.36
CA ALA A 238 -46.18 30.51 -50.24
C ALA A 238 -46.54 31.88 -50.80
N GLN A 239 -46.90 31.91 -52.08
CA GLN A 239 -47.39 33.06 -52.81
C GLN A 239 -48.74 32.71 -53.43
N LEU A 240 -49.80 33.29 -52.87
CA LEU A 240 -51.15 33.18 -53.41
C LEU A 240 -51.34 34.07 -54.64
N PRO A 241 -52.30 33.75 -55.54
CA PRO A 241 -52.66 34.62 -56.66
C PRO A 241 -52.95 36.06 -56.20
N GLY A 242 -52.21 37.04 -56.75
CA GLY A 242 -52.39 38.46 -56.42
C GLY A 242 -51.81 38.92 -55.07
N LYS A 243 -51.14 38.05 -54.30
CA LYS A 243 -50.43 38.41 -53.06
C LYS A 243 -48.91 38.25 -53.20
N LYS A 244 -48.16 38.89 -52.30
CA LYS A 244 -46.70 38.71 -52.19
C LYS A 244 -46.38 37.37 -51.52
N ALA A 245 -45.21 36.81 -51.86
CA ALA A 245 -44.69 35.62 -51.20
C ALA A 245 -44.39 35.91 -49.72
N GLY A 246 -44.75 34.99 -48.83
CA GLY A 246 -44.51 35.12 -47.40
C GLY A 246 -44.51 33.78 -46.67
N ASN A 247 -44.12 33.82 -45.40
CA ASN A 247 -44.13 32.64 -44.53
C ASN A 247 -45.56 32.19 -44.22
N LEU A 248 -45.71 30.90 -43.92
CA LEU A 248 -46.99 30.26 -43.58
C LEU A 248 -47.78 30.99 -42.47
N SER A 249 -47.10 31.64 -41.53
CA SER A 249 -47.71 32.39 -40.42
C SER A 249 -48.47 33.64 -40.87
N LEU A 250 -48.23 34.14 -42.09
CA LEU A 250 -48.87 35.33 -42.65
C LEU A 250 -50.14 35.00 -43.46
N LEU A 251 -50.49 33.71 -43.60
CA LEU A 251 -51.67 33.25 -44.34
C LEU A 251 -52.92 33.23 -43.46
N SER A 252 -54.10 33.38 -44.07
CA SER A 252 -55.38 33.18 -43.36
C SER A 252 -55.56 31.70 -42.95
N GLY A 253 -56.48 31.43 -42.01
CA GLY A 253 -56.68 30.07 -41.49
C GLY A 253 -56.97 29.00 -42.55
N GLY A 254 -57.83 29.32 -43.52
CA GLY A 254 -58.15 28.42 -44.63
C GLY A 254 -57.01 28.27 -45.64
N GLU A 255 -56.31 29.37 -45.97
CA GLU A 255 -55.13 29.34 -46.85
C GLU A 255 -53.99 28.51 -46.24
N ARG A 256 -53.76 28.66 -44.92
CA ARG A 256 -52.78 27.88 -44.17
C ARG A 256 -53.11 26.39 -44.17
N ALA A 257 -54.38 26.05 -43.93
CA ALA A 257 -54.82 24.66 -43.95
C ALA A 257 -54.70 24.04 -45.33
N LEU A 258 -55.10 24.74 -46.38
CA LEU A 258 -54.97 24.25 -47.76
C LEU A 258 -53.51 24.07 -48.18
N THR A 259 -52.63 24.97 -47.74
CA THR A 259 -51.17 24.84 -47.94
C THR A 259 -50.61 23.61 -47.23
N ALA A 260 -51.06 23.34 -46.00
CA ALA A 260 -50.65 22.15 -45.25
C ALA A 260 -51.15 20.86 -45.91
N VAL A 261 -52.39 20.85 -46.40
CA VAL A 261 -52.96 19.73 -47.17
C VAL A 261 -52.17 19.50 -48.47
N ALA A 262 -51.78 20.56 -49.18
CA ALA A 262 -50.93 20.46 -50.36
C ALA A 262 -49.59 19.78 -50.04
N LEU A 263 -48.94 20.16 -48.94
CA LEU A 263 -47.69 19.54 -48.50
C LEU A 263 -47.89 18.07 -48.11
N LEU A 264 -48.96 17.76 -47.40
CA LEU A 264 -49.30 16.37 -47.02
C LEU A 264 -49.46 15.48 -48.26
N ILE A 265 -50.21 15.97 -49.26
CA ILE A 265 -50.41 15.27 -50.53
C ILE A 265 -49.07 15.06 -51.24
N ALA A 266 -48.23 16.10 -51.33
CA ALA A 266 -46.91 15.99 -51.95
C ALA A 266 -46.05 14.90 -51.28
N ILE A 267 -46.09 14.81 -49.95
CA ILE A 267 -45.40 13.76 -49.19
C ILE A 267 -45.98 12.37 -49.52
N LEU A 268 -47.30 12.23 -49.62
CA LEU A 268 -47.98 10.98 -49.98
C LEU A 268 -47.65 10.51 -51.41
N GLN A 269 -47.36 11.42 -52.34
CA GLN A 269 -46.94 11.08 -53.69
C GLN A 269 -45.52 10.51 -53.74
N VAL A 270 -44.61 11.05 -52.92
CA VAL A 270 -43.22 10.57 -52.82
C VAL A 270 -43.15 9.26 -52.05
N LYS A 271 -43.80 9.18 -50.89
CA LYS A 271 -43.89 7.98 -50.08
C LYS A 271 -45.33 7.52 -50.06
N LYS A 272 -45.63 6.45 -50.79
CA LYS A 272 -46.96 5.87 -50.96
C LYS A 272 -47.21 4.82 -49.86
N PRO A 273 -47.76 5.16 -48.69
CA PRO A 273 -48.06 4.16 -47.67
C PRO A 273 -49.19 3.24 -48.13
N PRO A 274 -49.30 2.03 -47.59
CA PRO A 274 -50.39 1.12 -47.96
C PRO A 274 -51.78 1.68 -47.63
N PHE A 275 -51.90 2.49 -46.56
CA PHE A 275 -53.13 3.20 -46.22
C PHE A 275 -52.84 4.57 -45.60
N CYS A 276 -53.81 5.49 -45.70
CA CYS A 276 -53.79 6.82 -45.12
C CYS A 276 -55.16 7.13 -44.50
N LEU A 277 -55.19 7.54 -43.23
CA LEU A 277 -56.39 7.99 -42.52
C LEU A 277 -56.35 9.50 -42.36
N LEU A 278 -57.38 10.19 -42.87
CA LEU A 278 -57.53 11.64 -42.77
C LEU A 278 -58.77 11.98 -41.97
N ASP A 279 -58.61 12.64 -40.83
CA ASP A 279 -59.70 13.00 -39.93
C ASP A 279 -60.02 14.49 -40.03
N GLU A 280 -61.17 14.84 -40.61
CA GLU A 280 -61.72 16.20 -40.75
C GLU A 280 -60.71 17.26 -41.26
N VAL A 281 -59.79 16.85 -42.13
CA VAL A 281 -58.69 17.68 -42.67
C VAL A 281 -59.19 18.91 -43.43
N GLU A 282 -60.46 18.92 -43.83
CA GLU A 282 -61.08 19.92 -44.67
C GLU A 282 -61.95 20.94 -43.92
N THR A 283 -61.99 20.88 -42.57
CA THR A 283 -62.89 21.71 -41.74
C THR A 283 -62.77 23.22 -41.98
N SER A 284 -61.56 23.69 -42.29
CA SER A 284 -61.27 25.10 -42.53
C SER A 284 -61.31 25.51 -44.01
N LEU A 285 -61.71 24.59 -44.90
CA LEU A 285 -61.79 24.81 -46.34
C LEU A 285 -63.22 25.16 -46.78
N ASP A 286 -63.34 25.98 -47.82
CA ASP A 286 -64.62 26.25 -48.49
C ASP A 286 -65.06 25.09 -49.40
N GLU A 287 -66.31 25.09 -49.87
CA GLU A 287 -66.84 23.98 -50.68
C GLU A 287 -66.05 23.72 -51.97
N ALA A 288 -65.54 24.79 -52.61
CA ALA A 288 -64.76 24.67 -53.83
C ALA A 288 -63.42 23.96 -53.58
N ASN A 289 -62.70 24.32 -52.52
CA ASN A 289 -61.42 23.70 -52.19
C ASN A 289 -61.58 22.29 -51.64
N VAL A 290 -62.66 22.00 -50.90
CA VAL A 290 -62.99 20.62 -50.49
C VAL A 290 -63.07 19.69 -51.70
N LYS A 291 -63.79 20.07 -52.76
CA LYS A 291 -63.89 19.27 -53.99
C LYS A 291 -62.56 19.08 -54.70
N ARG A 292 -61.66 20.09 -54.65
CA ARG A 292 -60.33 19.99 -55.25
C ARG A 292 -59.45 18.99 -54.49
N VAL A 293 -59.43 19.09 -53.15
CA VAL A 293 -58.70 18.15 -52.30
C VAL A 293 -59.21 16.73 -52.50
N ALA A 294 -60.54 16.54 -52.51
CA ALA A 294 -61.17 15.24 -52.73
C ALA A 294 -60.71 14.59 -54.05
N LYS A 295 -60.64 15.37 -55.15
CA LYS A 295 -60.16 14.88 -56.45
C LYS A 295 -58.69 14.48 -56.45
N ILE A 296 -57.83 15.21 -55.74
CA ILE A 296 -56.41 14.85 -55.68
C ILE A 296 -56.22 13.59 -54.82
N LEU A 297 -56.95 13.48 -53.71
CA LEU A 297 -56.97 12.25 -52.91
C LEU A 297 -57.49 11.07 -53.73
N ARG A 298 -58.47 11.28 -54.61
CA ARG A 298 -58.93 10.26 -55.55
C ARG A 298 -57.80 9.76 -56.45
N THR A 299 -56.99 10.65 -57.01
CA THR A 299 -55.79 10.23 -57.78
C THR A 299 -54.79 9.47 -56.92
N CYS A 300 -54.58 9.88 -55.67
CA CYS A 300 -53.69 9.17 -54.74
C CYS A 300 -54.23 7.77 -54.37
N SER A 301 -55.54 7.54 -54.51
CA SER A 301 -56.16 6.26 -54.18
C SER A 301 -55.75 5.11 -55.11
N ASP A 302 -55.17 5.41 -56.28
CA ASP A 302 -54.65 4.41 -57.22
C ASP A 302 -53.49 3.58 -56.64
N HIS A 303 -52.79 4.11 -55.63
CA HIS A 303 -51.65 3.44 -55.01
C HIS A 303 -51.75 3.30 -53.49
N THR A 304 -52.58 4.11 -52.84
CA THR A 304 -52.67 4.21 -51.38
C THR A 304 -54.14 4.08 -50.98
N GLN A 305 -54.48 3.20 -50.04
CA GLN A 305 -55.87 3.15 -49.55
C GLN A 305 -56.17 4.38 -48.70
N ILE A 306 -57.10 5.24 -49.14
CA ILE A 306 -57.47 6.45 -48.41
C ILE A 306 -58.78 6.23 -47.66
N ILE A 307 -58.74 6.49 -46.35
CA ILE A 307 -59.90 6.53 -45.46
C ILE A 307 -60.01 7.97 -44.98
N SER A 308 -61.10 8.65 -45.32
CA SER A 308 -61.34 10.02 -44.85
C SER A 308 -62.59 10.04 -43.98
N VAL A 309 -62.47 10.61 -42.79
CA VAL A 309 -63.58 10.96 -41.91
C VAL A 309 -63.95 12.40 -42.22
N SER A 310 -65.16 12.61 -42.69
CA SER A 310 -65.64 13.92 -43.13
C SER A 310 -67.16 14.00 -43.00
N HIS A 311 -67.66 15.20 -42.71
CA HIS A 311 -69.08 15.54 -42.82
C HIS A 311 -69.39 16.41 -44.05
N ARG A 312 -68.38 16.66 -44.91
CA ARG A 312 -68.49 17.56 -46.07
C ARG A 312 -68.87 16.78 -47.32
N LYS A 313 -70.01 17.16 -47.94
CA LYS A 313 -70.53 16.53 -49.17
C LYS A 313 -69.50 16.42 -50.28
N GLY A 314 -68.67 17.44 -50.47
CA GLY A 314 -67.63 17.44 -51.52
C GLY A 314 -66.56 16.35 -51.37
N MET A 315 -66.25 15.90 -50.14
CA MET A 315 -65.36 14.74 -49.93
C MET A 315 -66.10 13.42 -50.17
N MET A 316 -67.34 13.35 -49.68
CA MET A 316 -68.18 12.15 -49.79
C MET A 316 -68.52 11.81 -51.24
N GLU A 317 -68.70 12.83 -52.10
CA GLU A 317 -69.04 12.68 -53.52
C GLU A 317 -67.96 11.96 -54.34
N GLU A 318 -66.69 12.01 -53.94
CA GLU A 318 -65.55 11.42 -54.67
C GLU A 318 -65.12 10.04 -54.13
N ALA A 319 -65.75 9.58 -53.04
CA ALA A 319 -65.44 8.30 -52.39
C ALA A 319 -66.07 7.11 -53.13
N ASP A 320 -65.41 5.94 -53.12
CA ASP A 320 -65.98 4.69 -53.63
C ASP A 320 -67.03 4.08 -52.68
N ALA A 321 -66.85 4.29 -51.38
CA ALA A 321 -67.69 3.75 -50.34
C ALA A 321 -67.82 4.74 -49.19
N LEU A 322 -69.03 4.81 -48.61
CA LEU A 322 -69.30 5.54 -47.39
C LEU A 322 -69.53 4.55 -46.26
N ILE A 323 -68.84 4.77 -45.15
CA ILE A 323 -69.03 4.04 -43.91
C ILE A 323 -69.64 5.01 -42.91
N GLY A 324 -70.93 4.84 -42.64
CA GLY A 324 -71.66 5.62 -41.64
C GLY A 324 -71.62 4.94 -40.28
N VAL A 325 -71.51 5.72 -39.21
CA VAL A 325 -71.67 5.22 -37.84
C VAL A 325 -72.96 5.78 -37.28
N LYS A 326 -73.88 4.91 -36.85
CA LYS A 326 -75.15 5.30 -36.21
C LYS A 326 -75.19 4.81 -34.77
N MET A 327 -75.73 5.60 -33.85
CA MET A 327 -76.04 5.14 -32.50
C MET A 327 -77.45 4.55 -32.48
N GLN A 328 -77.58 3.23 -32.34
CA GLN A 328 -78.88 2.57 -32.21
C GLN A 328 -79.45 2.67 -30.79
N SER A 329 -78.58 2.81 -29.79
CA SER A 329 -78.92 2.97 -28.38
C SER A 329 -77.81 3.78 -27.69
N PRO A 330 -78.09 4.43 -26.54
CA PRO A 330 -77.06 5.17 -25.81
C PRO A 330 -75.84 4.28 -25.51
N GLY A 331 -74.68 4.68 -26.01
CA GLY A 331 -73.41 3.95 -25.81
C GLY A 331 -73.14 2.78 -26.77
N ILE A 332 -74.04 2.46 -27.71
CA ILE A 332 -73.82 1.39 -28.71
C ILE A 332 -73.83 2.00 -30.11
N SER A 333 -72.64 2.02 -30.73
CA SER A 333 -72.43 2.45 -32.11
C SER A 333 -72.47 1.25 -33.06
N THR A 334 -73.26 1.36 -34.13
CA THR A 334 -73.38 0.37 -35.19
C THR A 334 -72.87 0.97 -36.49
N VAL A 335 -72.05 0.21 -37.22
CA VAL A 335 -71.51 0.63 -38.51
C VAL A 335 -72.47 0.22 -39.63
N ILE A 336 -72.71 1.13 -40.56
CA ILE A 336 -73.43 0.91 -41.82
C ILE A 336 -72.50 1.26 -42.97
N SER A 337 -72.56 0.53 -44.08
CA SER A 337 -71.73 0.80 -45.26
C SER A 337 -72.57 0.86 -46.52
N VAL A 338 -72.28 1.82 -47.39
CA VAL A 338 -72.87 1.97 -48.72
C VAL A 338 -71.73 2.08 -49.71
N ARG A 339 -71.74 1.29 -50.79
CA ARG A 339 -70.77 1.39 -51.89
C ARG A 339 -71.43 2.09 -53.07
N PHE A 340 -70.74 3.04 -53.66
CA PHE A 340 -71.22 3.70 -54.87
C PHE A 340 -70.79 2.87 -56.10
N GLY A 341 -71.75 2.47 -56.93
CA GLY A 341 -71.49 1.76 -58.19
C GLY A 341 -71.88 0.27 -58.21
N GLU A 342 -72.25 -0.33 -57.09
CA GLU A 342 -72.99 -1.61 -57.11
C GLU A 342 -74.45 -1.30 -57.47
N LYS A 343 -74.87 -1.66 -58.69
CA LYS A 343 -76.30 -1.83 -58.96
C LYS A 343 -76.83 -2.81 -57.93
N ASP A 344 -77.78 -2.37 -57.11
CA ASP A 344 -78.51 -3.19 -56.16
C ASP A 344 -78.89 -4.53 -56.78
N LYS A 345 -78.12 -5.58 -56.47
CA LYS A 345 -78.64 -6.94 -56.52
C LYS A 345 -79.38 -7.12 -55.20
N GLN A 346 -80.64 -6.68 -55.22
CA GLN A 346 -81.65 -7.18 -54.31
C GLN A 346 -81.77 -8.70 -54.55
N GLU A 347 -81.45 -9.48 -53.52
CA GLU A 347 -82.07 -10.80 -53.30
C GLU A 347 -82.94 -10.71 -52.05
#